data_AF-A0A960M3D0-F1
#
_entry.id   AF-A0A960M3D0-F1
#
_cell.length_a   1.000
_cell.length_b   1.000
_cell.length_c   1.000
_cell.angle_alpha   90.00
_cell.angle_beta   90.00
_cell.angle_gamma   90.00
#
_symmetry.space_group_name_H-M   'P 1'
#
loop_
_entity.id
_entity.type
_entity.pdbx_description
1 polymer ?
#
loop_
_entity_poly.entity_id
_entity_poly.type
_entity_poly.pdbx_seq_one_letter_code
_entity_poly.pdbx_strand_id
1 'polypeptide(L)'
;MSHNKAISQILSLDPVRTSLASEDPEVNAWNADVLDQVVQRAIRTFPKTPSKLDLQEYRSLSERANLLSKHFEERSPEYTRLAGHIAELRELIGPFEIERAEAAEDLFNHPLTQFIMEFDGTFDETMVPKLRLQLIQYMRKCLIPVILESDSKSDRKKLHALLMQLTYIGKAFDHFDLDGSFEDAFRDGLKQFLFKGVTSHHIYQNLLRFPKGFSEVASEKEKEKVARAIAAFVQYKLAPFLRDLDVQPSYEEIETITRNLRLFNHNLLKPSIQTLESFL
;
A
#
# COMPACT_ATOMS: atom_id res chain seq x y z
N MET A 1 5.06 -32.14 -10.56
CA MET A 1 6.16 -31.26 -10.10
C MET A 1 5.93 -30.98 -8.63
N SER A 2 6.95 -31.11 -7.77
CA SER A 2 6.74 -31.09 -6.31
C SER A 2 6.26 -29.72 -5.86
N HIS A 3 5.03 -29.62 -5.35
CA HIS A 3 4.63 -28.48 -4.53
C HIS A 3 5.71 -28.27 -3.47
N ASN A 4 6.28 -27.07 -3.41
CA ASN A 4 7.29 -26.74 -2.43
C ASN A 4 6.62 -26.75 -1.05
N LYS A 5 6.65 -27.91 -0.40
CA LYS A 5 5.91 -28.20 0.84
C LYS A 5 6.19 -27.17 1.93
N ALA A 6 7.38 -26.58 1.95
CA ALA A 6 7.75 -25.52 2.88
C ALA A 6 7.00 -24.19 2.58
N ILE A 7 6.89 -23.79 1.32
CA ILE A 7 6.12 -22.61 0.91
C ILE A 7 4.63 -22.81 1.23
N SER A 8 4.06 -23.96 0.86
CA SER A 8 2.65 -24.26 1.19
C SER A 8 2.41 -24.31 2.70
N GLN A 9 3.37 -24.80 3.49
CA GLN A 9 3.31 -24.77 4.95
C GLN A 9 3.28 -23.32 5.46
N ILE A 10 4.16 -22.43 5.00
CA ILE A 10 4.15 -21.01 5.37
C ILE A 10 2.82 -20.35 5.01
N LEU A 11 2.30 -20.60 3.81
CA LEU A 11 1.03 -20.03 3.34
C LEU A 11 -0.17 -20.47 4.19
N SER A 12 -0.15 -21.71 4.69
CA SER A 12 -1.19 -22.29 5.53
C SER A 12 -1.16 -21.82 6.99
N LEU A 13 -0.08 -21.15 7.42
CA LEU A 13 0.01 -20.61 8.77
C LEU A 13 -0.88 -19.38 8.92
N ASP A 14 -1.56 -19.31 10.07
CA ASP A 14 -2.22 -18.11 10.56
C ASP A 14 -1.17 -17.28 11.33
N PRO A 15 -0.72 -16.12 10.81
CA PRO A 15 0.34 -15.31 11.43
C PRO A 15 0.01 -14.87 12.85
N VAL A 16 -1.28 -14.64 13.13
CA VAL A 16 -1.77 -14.20 14.43
C VAL A 16 -1.67 -15.38 15.39
N ARG A 17 -2.26 -16.53 15.07
CA ARG A 17 -2.19 -17.72 15.93
C ARG A 17 -0.78 -18.31 16.08
N THR A 18 0.06 -18.21 15.07
CA THR A 18 1.43 -18.77 15.08
C THR A 18 2.36 -17.94 15.97
N SER A 19 2.13 -16.63 16.06
CA SER A 19 2.87 -15.73 16.96
C SER A 19 2.24 -15.61 18.37
N LEU A 20 0.99 -16.05 18.55
CA LEU A 20 0.20 -15.97 19.80
C LEU A 20 -0.21 -17.33 20.38
N ALA A 21 0.41 -18.44 19.94
CA ALA A 21 -0.15 -19.77 20.22
C ALA A 21 -0.22 -20.12 21.72
N SER A 22 0.61 -19.50 22.57
CA SER A 22 0.68 -19.81 24.00
C SER A 22 1.13 -18.62 24.85
N GLU A 23 0.65 -18.54 26.10
CA GLU A 23 1.21 -17.66 27.14
C GLU A 23 2.54 -18.21 27.72
N ASP A 24 2.90 -19.45 27.37
CA ASP A 24 4.14 -20.12 27.77
C ASP A 24 5.33 -19.69 26.88
N PRO A 25 6.37 -19.06 27.45
CA PRO A 25 7.57 -18.64 26.72
C PRO A 25 8.32 -19.79 26.02
N GLU A 26 8.33 -21.01 26.59
CA GLU A 26 9.04 -22.15 26.00
C GLU A 26 8.32 -22.66 24.73
N VAL A 27 6.99 -22.63 24.74
CA VAL A 27 6.16 -22.98 23.57
C VAL A 27 6.34 -21.96 22.45
N ASN A 28 6.46 -20.67 22.79
CA ASN A 28 6.70 -19.62 21.79
C ASN A 28 8.10 -19.71 21.18
N ALA A 29 9.13 -20.02 21.99
CA ALA A 29 10.48 -20.28 21.50
C ALA A 29 10.51 -21.49 20.54
N TRP A 30 9.83 -22.58 20.91
CA TRP A 30 9.72 -23.77 20.06
C TRP A 30 9.00 -23.49 18.74
N ASN A 31 7.91 -22.71 18.76
CA ASN A 31 7.20 -22.32 17.55
C ASN A 31 8.06 -21.44 16.62
N ALA A 32 8.85 -20.54 17.18
CA ALA A 32 9.78 -19.71 16.42
C ALA A 32 10.88 -20.55 15.76
N ASP A 33 11.45 -21.54 16.48
CA ASP A 33 12.45 -22.47 15.94
C ASP A 33 11.90 -23.34 14.81
N VAL A 34 10.66 -23.84 14.96
CA VAL A 34 10.00 -24.62 13.92
C VAL A 34 9.73 -23.75 12.68
N LEU A 35 9.27 -22.50 12.87
CA LEU A 35 9.05 -21.58 11.78
C LEU A 35 10.36 -21.21 11.07
N ASP A 36 11.45 -21.00 11.82
CA ASP A 36 12.77 -20.71 11.27
C ASP A 36 13.27 -21.83 10.36
N GLN A 37 13.09 -23.09 10.79
CA GLN A 37 13.44 -24.25 9.96
C GLN A 37 12.61 -24.34 8.69
N VAL A 38 11.31 -24.00 8.75
CA VAL A 38 10.42 -23.99 7.58
C VAL A 38 10.81 -22.87 6.62
N VAL A 39 11.12 -21.67 7.11
CA VAL A 39 11.56 -20.52 6.29
C VAL A 39 12.91 -20.80 5.62
N GLN A 40 13.91 -21.30 6.37
CA GLN A 40 15.19 -21.70 5.80
C GLN A 40 15.03 -22.79 4.73
N ARG A 41 14.11 -23.74 4.94
CA ARG A 41 13.81 -24.76 3.94
C ARG A 41 13.19 -24.14 2.70
N ALA A 42 12.25 -23.21 2.84
CA ALA A 42 11.62 -22.49 1.73
C ALA A 42 12.63 -21.68 0.90
N ILE A 43 13.60 -21.02 1.54
CA ILE A 43 14.73 -20.32 0.90
C ILE A 43 15.56 -21.30 0.06
N ARG A 44 15.98 -22.42 0.66
CA ARG A 44 16.83 -23.42 -0.02
C ARG A 44 16.14 -24.09 -1.20
N THR A 45 14.83 -24.25 -1.13
CA THR A 45 14.03 -24.89 -2.18
C THR A 45 13.36 -23.88 -3.10
N PHE A 46 13.66 -22.59 -2.97
CA PHE A 46 13.11 -21.54 -3.80
C PHE A 46 13.55 -21.74 -5.27
N PRO A 47 12.63 -21.85 -6.23
CA PRO A 47 13.01 -22.18 -7.60
C PRO A 47 13.63 -20.99 -8.29
N LYS A 48 14.69 -21.26 -9.06
CA LYS A 48 15.44 -20.25 -9.82
C LYS A 48 14.70 -19.73 -11.06
N THR A 49 13.71 -20.49 -11.54
CA THR A 49 12.86 -20.15 -12.70
C THR A 49 11.44 -20.64 -12.41
N PRO A 50 10.56 -19.78 -11.89
CA PRO A 50 9.21 -20.17 -11.50
C PRO A 50 8.21 -20.14 -12.66
N SER A 51 7.18 -20.97 -12.56
CA SER A 51 6.05 -21.01 -13.48
C SER A 51 4.99 -19.95 -13.13
N LYS A 52 4.02 -19.67 -14.03
CA LYS A 52 2.94 -18.71 -13.76
C LYS A 52 2.09 -19.05 -12.52
N LEU A 53 1.91 -20.33 -12.21
CA LEU A 53 1.21 -20.78 -10.99
C LEU A 53 2.03 -20.48 -9.72
N ASP A 54 3.35 -20.61 -9.82
CA ASP A 54 4.26 -20.31 -8.72
C ASP A 54 4.26 -18.81 -8.37
N LEU A 55 4.10 -17.92 -9.37
CA LEU A 55 4.02 -16.47 -9.15
C LEU A 55 2.83 -16.05 -8.27
N GLN A 56 1.67 -16.71 -8.41
CA GLN A 56 0.50 -16.41 -7.58
C GLN A 56 0.72 -16.88 -6.13
N GLU A 57 1.33 -18.05 -5.93
CA GLU A 57 1.74 -18.53 -4.61
C GLU A 57 2.79 -17.60 -3.97
N TYR A 58 3.68 -16.98 -4.76
CA TYR A 58 4.71 -16.08 -4.25
C TYR A 58 4.17 -14.71 -3.84
N ARG A 59 3.13 -14.21 -4.49
CA ARG A 59 2.40 -13.02 -4.02
C ARG A 59 1.81 -13.25 -2.63
N SER A 60 1.09 -14.35 -2.45
CA SER A 60 0.55 -14.73 -1.14
C SER A 60 1.65 -15.01 -0.11
N LEU A 61 2.82 -15.49 -0.56
CA LEU A 61 3.97 -15.72 0.31
C LEU A 61 4.62 -14.41 0.77
N SER A 62 4.70 -13.40 -0.11
CA SER A 62 5.23 -12.07 0.22
C SER A 62 4.35 -11.37 1.27
N GLU A 63 3.03 -11.36 1.06
CA GLU A 63 2.07 -10.82 2.03
C GLU A 63 2.16 -11.54 3.38
N ARG A 64 2.22 -12.88 3.36
CA ARG A 64 2.33 -13.70 4.57
C ARG A 64 3.67 -13.49 5.30
N ALA A 65 4.77 -13.39 4.56
CA ALA A 65 6.10 -13.12 5.10
C ALA A 65 6.18 -11.71 5.73
N ASN A 66 5.56 -10.70 5.12
CA ASN A 66 5.47 -9.35 5.68
C ASN A 66 4.75 -9.32 7.04
N LEU A 67 3.60 -10.02 7.13
CA LEU A 67 2.84 -10.11 8.36
C LEU A 67 3.61 -10.84 9.46
N LEU A 68 4.32 -11.93 9.12
CA LEU A 68 5.16 -12.65 10.06
C LEU A 68 6.36 -11.80 10.53
N SER A 69 7.08 -11.15 9.60
CA SER A 69 8.24 -10.29 9.94
C SER A 69 7.85 -9.22 10.95
N LYS A 70 6.77 -8.48 10.66
CA LYS A 70 6.28 -7.41 11.51
C LYS A 70 5.93 -7.91 12.91
N HIS A 71 5.24 -9.04 13.02
CA HIS A 71 4.86 -9.60 14.32
C HIS A 71 6.04 -10.13 15.15
N PHE A 72 7.09 -10.65 14.52
CA PHE A 72 8.28 -11.15 15.23
C PHE A 72 9.27 -10.02 15.58
N GLU A 73 9.39 -9.00 14.73
CA GLU A 73 10.19 -7.80 15.00
C GLU A 73 9.63 -6.97 16.17
N GLU A 74 8.31 -6.88 16.29
CA GLU A 74 7.63 -6.11 17.34
C GLU A 74 7.73 -6.73 18.74
N ARG A 75 8.11 -8.00 18.89
CA ARG A 75 7.95 -8.75 20.16
C ARG A 75 9.21 -8.97 20.99
N SER A 76 10.38 -9.26 20.40
CA SER A 76 11.60 -9.48 21.20
C SER A 76 12.86 -9.53 20.33
N PRO A 77 14.03 -9.04 20.81
CA PRO A 77 15.34 -9.26 20.18
C PRO A 77 15.71 -10.75 19.97
N GLU A 78 15.05 -11.66 20.69
CA GLU A 78 15.30 -13.10 20.61
C GLU A 78 14.89 -13.70 19.25
N TYR A 79 14.02 -13.02 18.50
CA TYR A 79 13.51 -13.49 17.20
C TYR A 79 14.20 -12.84 15.99
N THR A 80 15.26 -12.05 16.20
CA THR A 80 16.00 -11.35 15.14
C THR A 80 16.54 -12.29 14.06
N ARG A 81 16.90 -13.53 14.42
CA ARG A 81 17.38 -14.54 13.46
C ARG A 81 16.28 -14.99 12.49
N LEU A 82 15.09 -15.26 13.00
CA LEU A 82 13.91 -15.63 12.21
C LEU A 82 13.48 -14.47 11.32
N ALA A 83 13.44 -13.25 11.85
CA ALA A 83 13.16 -12.04 11.06
C ALA A 83 14.17 -11.87 9.91
N GLY A 84 15.45 -12.15 10.16
CA GLY A 84 16.49 -12.13 9.14
C GLY A 84 16.24 -13.12 7.99
N HIS A 85 15.86 -14.37 8.29
CA HIS A 85 15.53 -15.34 7.23
C HIS A 85 14.21 -14.99 6.52
N ILE A 86 13.22 -14.41 7.21
CA ILE A 86 12.00 -13.92 6.55
C ILE A 86 12.33 -12.79 5.57
N ALA A 87 13.25 -11.88 5.94
CA ALA A 87 13.75 -10.84 5.04
C ALA A 87 14.51 -11.43 3.84
N GLU A 88 15.35 -12.44 4.04
CA GLU A 88 16.04 -13.14 2.95
C GLU A 88 15.05 -13.83 1.99
N LEU A 89 14.00 -14.47 2.51
CA LEU A 89 12.91 -15.04 1.70
C LEU A 89 12.19 -13.96 0.90
N ARG A 90 11.97 -12.77 1.46
CA ARG A 90 11.38 -11.62 0.75
C ARG A 90 12.27 -11.13 -0.38
N GLU A 91 13.58 -11.02 -0.16
CA GLU A 91 14.53 -10.63 -1.20
C GLU A 91 14.57 -11.62 -2.36
N LEU A 92 14.32 -12.90 -2.11
CA LEU A 92 14.20 -13.92 -3.17
C LEU A 92 12.87 -13.83 -3.94
N ILE A 93 11.81 -13.33 -3.31
CA ILE A 93 10.51 -13.09 -3.96
C ILE A 93 10.53 -11.77 -4.76
N GLY A 94 11.27 -10.75 -4.30
CA GLY A 94 11.36 -9.42 -4.92
C GLY A 94 11.67 -9.37 -6.42
N PRO A 95 12.53 -10.24 -6.99
CA PRO A 95 12.75 -10.35 -8.44
C PRO A 95 11.54 -10.84 -9.23
N PHE A 96 10.56 -11.44 -8.56
CA PHE A 96 9.31 -11.99 -9.11
C PHE A 96 8.08 -11.17 -8.73
N GLU A 97 8.24 -10.08 -7.96
CA GLU A 97 7.29 -8.96 -7.95
C GLU A 97 7.31 -8.35 -9.35
N ILE A 98 6.46 -8.92 -10.20
CA ILE A 98 6.29 -8.72 -11.64
C ILE A 98 6.73 -7.35 -12.15
N GLU A 99 7.42 -7.39 -13.29
CA GLU A 99 7.68 -6.28 -14.19
C GLU A 99 6.53 -5.26 -14.17
N ARG A 100 6.78 -4.15 -13.46
CA ARG A 100 5.83 -3.07 -13.11
C ARG A 100 5.05 -2.46 -14.29
N ALA A 101 5.48 -2.76 -15.52
CA ALA A 101 4.85 -2.32 -16.75
C ALA A 101 3.64 -3.19 -17.14
N GLU A 102 3.69 -4.51 -16.91
CA GLU A 102 2.66 -5.45 -17.41
C GLU A 102 1.31 -5.25 -16.70
N ALA A 103 1.28 -5.02 -15.38
CA ALA A 103 0.02 -4.88 -14.64
C ALA A 103 -0.77 -3.60 -14.99
N ALA A 104 -0.06 -2.49 -15.22
CA ALA A 104 -0.69 -1.25 -15.66
C ALA A 104 -1.14 -1.34 -17.13
N GLU A 105 -0.33 -1.96 -17.98
CA GLU A 105 -0.67 -2.20 -19.38
C GLU A 105 -1.90 -3.13 -19.51
N ASP A 106 -1.94 -4.22 -18.74
CA ASP A 106 -3.07 -5.14 -18.66
C ASP A 106 -4.34 -4.44 -18.16
N LEU A 107 -4.23 -3.54 -17.18
CA LEU A 107 -5.37 -2.74 -16.72
C LEU A 107 -5.91 -1.87 -17.86
N PHE A 108 -5.05 -1.17 -18.59
CA PHE A 108 -5.52 -0.29 -19.68
C PHE A 108 -6.00 -1.07 -20.90
N ASN A 109 -5.52 -2.30 -21.11
CA ASN A 109 -6.02 -3.19 -22.15
C ASN A 109 -7.27 -3.98 -21.73
N HIS A 110 -7.68 -3.90 -20.46
CA HIS A 110 -8.83 -4.65 -19.95
C HIS A 110 -10.14 -4.16 -20.61
N PRO A 111 -11.03 -5.05 -21.06
CA PRO A 111 -12.27 -4.67 -21.78
C PRO A 111 -13.18 -3.73 -21.00
N LEU A 112 -13.30 -3.92 -19.68
CA LEU A 112 -14.08 -2.97 -18.84
C LEU A 112 -13.43 -1.59 -18.78
N THR A 113 -12.10 -1.48 -18.88
CA THR A 113 -11.42 -0.19 -18.91
C THR A 113 -11.75 0.57 -20.18
N GLN A 114 -11.70 -0.12 -21.32
CA GLN A 114 -12.09 0.47 -22.61
C GLN A 114 -13.56 0.90 -22.57
N PHE A 115 -14.45 0.03 -22.09
CA PHE A 115 -15.86 0.37 -21.88
C PHE A 115 -16.06 1.61 -21.01
N ILE A 116 -15.39 1.70 -19.84
CA ILE A 116 -15.49 2.86 -18.95
C ILE A 116 -15.01 4.13 -19.64
N MET A 117 -13.91 4.05 -20.40
CA MET A 117 -13.32 5.19 -21.08
C MET A 117 -14.16 5.69 -22.27
N GLU A 118 -14.93 4.80 -22.89
CA GLU A 118 -15.82 5.08 -24.01
C GLU A 118 -17.27 5.38 -23.59
N PHE A 119 -17.59 5.27 -22.28
CA PHE A 119 -18.94 5.47 -21.78
C PHE A 119 -19.45 6.89 -22.05
N ASP A 120 -20.59 6.98 -22.72
CA ASP A 120 -21.18 8.25 -23.19
C ASP A 120 -22.40 8.72 -22.39
N GLY A 121 -22.75 8.01 -21.31
CA GLY A 121 -23.90 8.31 -20.47
C GLY A 121 -25.16 7.52 -20.81
N THR A 122 -25.15 6.72 -21.87
CA THR A 122 -26.29 5.89 -22.28
C THR A 122 -26.05 4.42 -21.95
N PHE A 123 -26.99 3.77 -21.27
CA PHE A 123 -26.94 2.33 -21.05
C PHE A 123 -28.34 1.70 -21.03
N ASP A 124 -28.38 0.40 -21.28
CA ASP A 124 -29.57 -0.42 -21.08
C ASP A 124 -29.80 -0.65 -19.59
N GLU A 125 -30.86 -0.06 -19.03
CA GLU A 125 -31.22 -0.16 -17.60
C GLU A 125 -31.33 -1.61 -17.11
N THR A 126 -31.69 -2.54 -18.00
CA THR A 126 -31.82 -3.96 -17.64
C THR A 126 -30.48 -4.63 -17.34
N MET A 127 -29.37 -4.03 -17.80
CA MET A 127 -28.01 -4.51 -17.59
C MET A 127 -27.33 -3.91 -16.34
N VAL A 128 -27.92 -2.87 -15.74
CA VAL A 128 -27.31 -2.12 -14.63
C VAL A 128 -26.91 -2.98 -13.44
N PRO A 129 -27.75 -3.91 -12.93
CA PRO A 129 -27.38 -4.71 -11.76
C PRO A 129 -26.11 -5.55 -12.01
N LYS A 130 -25.98 -6.08 -13.23
CA LYS A 130 -24.82 -6.88 -13.64
C LYS A 130 -23.59 -6.01 -13.85
N LEU A 131 -23.74 -4.88 -14.52
CA LEU A 131 -22.65 -3.94 -14.78
C LEU A 131 -22.11 -3.34 -13.48
N ARG A 132 -23.00 -2.98 -12.54
CA ARG A 132 -22.65 -2.52 -11.18
C ARG A 132 -21.75 -3.52 -10.46
N LEU A 133 -22.13 -4.79 -10.43
CA LEU A 133 -21.32 -5.85 -9.81
C LEU A 133 -19.96 -6.04 -10.50
N GLN A 134 -19.94 -5.99 -11.84
CA GLN A 134 -18.70 -6.09 -12.61
C GLN A 134 -17.76 -4.92 -12.32
N LEU A 135 -18.28 -3.70 -12.21
CA LEU A 135 -17.48 -2.52 -11.90
C LEU A 135 -16.96 -2.54 -10.47
N ILE A 136 -17.76 -2.98 -9.48
CA ILE A 136 -17.29 -3.17 -8.10
C ILE A 136 -16.13 -4.17 -8.07
N GLN A 137 -16.27 -5.31 -8.74
CA GLN A 137 -15.22 -6.33 -8.80
C GLN A 137 -13.97 -5.82 -9.53
N TYR A 138 -14.15 -5.11 -10.64
CA TYR A 138 -13.07 -4.47 -11.38
C TYR A 138 -12.31 -3.45 -10.51
N MET A 139 -13.03 -2.60 -9.77
CA MET A 139 -12.40 -1.63 -8.88
C MET A 139 -11.57 -2.32 -7.81
N ARG A 140 -12.13 -3.33 -7.14
CA ARG A 140 -11.45 -4.04 -6.04
C ARG A 140 -10.29 -4.93 -6.49
N LYS A 141 -10.43 -5.61 -7.62
CA LYS A 141 -9.47 -6.64 -8.06
C LYS A 141 -8.45 -6.16 -9.07
N CYS A 142 -8.74 -5.07 -9.78
CA CYS A 142 -7.88 -4.59 -10.86
C CYS A 142 -7.42 -3.15 -10.60
N LEU A 143 -8.36 -2.22 -10.40
CA LEU A 143 -8.03 -0.79 -10.33
C LEU A 143 -7.26 -0.42 -9.06
N ILE A 144 -7.76 -0.79 -7.88
CA ILE A 144 -7.15 -0.45 -6.59
C ILE A 144 -5.71 -1.00 -6.47
N PRO A 145 -5.43 -2.28 -6.80
CA PRO A 145 -4.06 -2.79 -6.79
C PRO A 145 -3.11 -1.95 -7.64
N VAL A 146 -3.49 -1.64 -8.89
CA VAL A 146 -2.66 -0.83 -9.79
C VAL A 146 -2.49 0.61 -9.27
N ILE A 147 -3.50 1.19 -8.62
CA ILE A 147 -3.38 2.51 -7.98
C ILE A 147 -2.31 2.48 -6.88
N LEU A 148 -2.33 1.46 -6.01
CA LEU A 148 -1.38 1.33 -4.90
C LEU A 148 0.06 1.10 -5.39
N GLU A 149 0.20 0.39 -6.50
CA GLU A 149 1.50 0.02 -7.09
C GLU A 149 2.05 1.07 -8.08
N SER A 150 1.21 2.00 -8.56
CA SER A 150 1.62 2.98 -9.58
C SER A 150 2.50 4.11 -9.03
N ASP A 151 3.77 4.11 -9.43
CA ASP A 151 4.71 5.20 -9.14
C ASP A 151 4.92 6.17 -10.31
N SER A 152 4.47 5.81 -11.52
CA SER A 152 4.63 6.60 -12.74
C SER A 152 3.67 7.80 -12.79
N LYS A 153 4.20 8.97 -13.17
CA LYS A 153 3.37 10.18 -13.39
C LYS A 153 2.42 10.00 -14.59
N SER A 154 2.82 9.23 -15.59
CA SER A 154 2.01 8.96 -16.78
C SER A 154 0.80 8.10 -16.42
N ASP A 155 1.03 7.02 -15.68
CA ASP A 155 -0.02 6.08 -15.31
C ASP A 155 -1.00 6.71 -14.33
N ARG A 156 -0.51 7.53 -13.39
CA ARG A 156 -1.37 8.32 -12.51
C ARG A 156 -2.32 9.27 -13.26
N LYS A 157 -1.91 9.83 -14.41
CA LYS A 157 -2.81 10.65 -15.25
C LYS A 157 -3.90 9.80 -15.91
N LYS A 158 -3.55 8.62 -16.42
CA LYS A 158 -4.50 7.70 -17.03
C LYS A 158 -5.49 7.15 -15.98
N LEU A 159 -5.00 6.76 -14.81
CA LEU A 159 -5.81 6.35 -13.66
C LEU A 159 -6.76 7.45 -13.19
N HIS A 160 -6.30 8.71 -13.16
CA HIS A 160 -7.16 9.85 -12.87
C HIS A 160 -8.30 10.00 -13.89
N ALA A 161 -8.00 9.90 -15.19
CA ALA A 161 -9.02 9.98 -16.23
C ALA A 161 -10.06 8.85 -16.08
N LEU A 162 -9.60 7.64 -15.77
CA LEU A 162 -10.47 6.49 -15.52
C LEU A 162 -11.38 6.70 -14.29
N LEU A 163 -10.84 7.23 -13.19
CA LEU A 163 -11.61 7.57 -11.98
C LEU A 163 -12.65 8.68 -12.24
N MET A 164 -12.32 9.65 -13.10
CA MET A 164 -13.29 10.67 -13.51
C MET A 164 -14.45 10.06 -14.30
N GLN A 165 -14.18 9.10 -15.17
CA GLN A 165 -15.24 8.38 -15.89
C GLN A 165 -16.08 7.49 -14.98
N LEU A 166 -15.46 6.83 -14.00
CA LEU A 166 -16.20 6.09 -12.97
C LEU A 166 -17.11 6.99 -12.13
N THR A 167 -16.70 8.24 -11.86
CA THR A 167 -17.59 9.24 -11.24
C THR A 167 -18.82 9.51 -12.10
N TYR A 168 -18.63 9.62 -13.42
CA TYR A 168 -19.71 9.89 -14.35
C TYR A 168 -20.69 8.72 -14.45
N ILE A 169 -20.17 7.49 -14.51
CA ILE A 169 -20.96 6.25 -14.44
C ILE A 169 -21.73 6.16 -13.11
N GLY A 170 -21.08 6.49 -11.99
CA GLY A 170 -21.71 6.49 -10.67
C GLY A 170 -22.96 7.37 -10.61
N LYS A 171 -22.85 8.62 -11.10
CA LYS A 171 -24.01 9.52 -11.19
C LYS A 171 -25.15 8.96 -12.05
N ALA A 172 -24.79 8.26 -13.12
CA ALA A 172 -25.78 7.61 -13.98
C ALA A 172 -26.44 6.39 -13.28
N PHE A 173 -25.77 5.82 -12.27
CA PHE A 173 -26.24 4.70 -11.45
C PHE A 173 -26.93 5.11 -10.14
N ASP A 174 -26.96 6.39 -9.77
CA ASP A 174 -27.46 6.87 -8.46
C ASP A 174 -28.84 6.28 -8.08
N HIS A 175 -29.72 6.02 -9.05
CA HIS A 175 -31.09 5.52 -8.82
C HIS A 175 -31.16 3.98 -8.73
N PHE A 176 -30.07 3.28 -9.07
CA PHE A 176 -29.92 1.83 -9.09
C PHE A 176 -28.96 1.30 -8.02
N ASP A 177 -28.18 2.16 -7.35
CA ASP A 177 -27.30 1.82 -6.23
C ASP A 177 -27.99 2.02 -4.87
N LEU A 178 -29.17 1.43 -4.70
CA LEU A 178 -29.99 1.61 -3.48
C LEU A 178 -29.30 1.16 -2.19
N ASP A 179 -28.32 0.27 -2.29
CA ASP A 179 -27.50 -0.25 -1.20
C ASP A 179 -26.16 0.48 -1.04
N GLY A 180 -25.85 1.47 -1.89
CA GLY A 180 -24.61 2.26 -1.86
C GLY A 180 -23.34 1.47 -2.16
N SER A 181 -23.47 0.23 -2.64
CA SER A 181 -22.35 -0.71 -2.77
C SER A 181 -21.32 -0.30 -3.82
N PHE A 182 -21.78 0.38 -4.88
CA PHE A 182 -20.90 0.93 -5.90
C PHE A 182 -20.25 2.23 -5.41
N GLU A 183 -21.02 3.11 -4.78
CA GLU A 183 -20.51 4.34 -4.18
C GLU A 183 -19.38 4.03 -3.18
N ASP A 184 -19.57 3.05 -2.31
CA ASP A 184 -18.59 2.62 -1.32
C ASP A 184 -17.29 2.14 -1.99
N ALA A 185 -17.40 1.23 -2.97
CA ALA A 185 -16.24 0.71 -3.68
C ALA A 185 -15.50 1.79 -4.50
N PHE A 186 -16.24 2.74 -5.07
CA PHE A 186 -15.66 3.89 -5.76
C PHE A 186 -14.95 4.84 -4.79
N ARG A 187 -15.59 5.14 -3.65
CA ARG A 187 -15.03 5.97 -2.59
C ARG A 187 -13.73 5.37 -2.06
N ASP A 188 -13.69 4.05 -1.84
CA ASP A 188 -12.46 3.34 -1.45
C ASP A 188 -11.36 3.51 -2.51
N GLY A 189 -11.68 3.30 -3.79
CA GLY A 189 -10.71 3.49 -4.87
C GLY A 189 -10.18 4.92 -4.98
N LEU A 190 -11.06 5.92 -4.84
CA LEU A 190 -10.68 7.33 -4.82
C LEU A 190 -9.79 7.65 -3.62
N LYS A 191 -10.12 7.15 -2.42
CA LYS A 191 -9.30 7.32 -1.22
C LYS A 191 -7.90 6.75 -1.42
N GLN A 192 -7.77 5.54 -1.95
CA GLN A 192 -6.46 4.93 -2.22
C GLN A 192 -5.65 5.71 -3.27
N PHE A 193 -6.32 6.26 -4.29
CA PHE A 193 -5.67 7.10 -5.29
C PHE A 193 -5.14 8.41 -4.69
N LEU A 194 -5.95 9.08 -3.88
CA LEU A 194 -5.56 10.30 -3.17
C LEU A 194 -4.44 10.02 -2.17
N PHE A 195 -4.53 8.92 -1.43
CA PHE A 195 -3.49 8.47 -0.50
C PHE A 195 -2.15 8.31 -1.21
N LYS A 196 -2.12 7.53 -2.30
CA LYS A 196 -0.93 7.35 -3.11
C LYS A 196 -0.43 8.69 -3.66
N GLY A 197 -1.32 9.59 -4.04
CA GLY A 197 -0.97 10.96 -4.46
C GLY A 197 -0.26 11.78 -3.38
N VAL A 198 -0.66 11.62 -2.11
CA VAL A 198 -0.03 12.27 -0.94
C VAL A 198 1.30 11.60 -0.62
N THR A 199 1.34 10.27 -0.49
CA THR A 199 2.53 9.54 -0.03
C THR A 199 3.64 9.52 -1.08
N SER A 200 3.30 9.51 -2.37
CA SER A 200 4.30 9.64 -3.44
C SER A 200 4.75 11.09 -3.68
N HIS A 201 4.21 12.08 -2.95
CA HIS A 201 4.60 13.46 -3.10
C HIS A 201 6.04 13.66 -2.61
N HIS A 202 6.87 14.34 -3.39
CA HIS A 202 8.28 14.56 -3.05
C HIS A 202 8.48 15.21 -1.66
N ILE A 203 7.61 16.14 -1.25
CA ILE A 203 7.65 16.73 0.10
C ILE A 203 7.41 15.66 1.18
N TYR A 204 6.43 14.77 1.00
CA TYR A 204 6.17 13.68 1.94
C TYR A 204 7.36 12.74 2.06
N GLN A 205 7.90 12.29 0.92
CA GLN A 205 9.07 11.41 0.87
C GLN A 205 10.33 12.06 1.47
N ASN A 206 10.53 13.36 1.20
CA ASN A 206 11.65 14.11 1.79
C ASN A 206 11.50 14.26 3.30
N LEU A 207 10.29 14.47 3.81
CA LEU A 207 10.04 14.57 5.24
C LEU A 207 10.21 13.23 5.96
N LEU A 208 9.95 12.09 5.31
CA LEU A 208 10.26 10.78 5.87
C LEU A 208 11.77 10.47 5.90
N ARG A 209 12.51 10.91 4.87
CA ARG A 209 13.93 10.59 4.67
C ARG A 209 14.91 11.64 5.23
N PHE A 210 14.39 12.72 5.80
CA PHE A 210 15.18 13.73 6.51
C PHE A 210 15.99 13.03 7.62
N PRO A 211 17.32 13.29 7.78
CA PRO A 211 17.95 14.62 7.63
C PRO A 211 18.96 14.76 6.49
N LYS A 212 19.15 13.77 5.62
CA LYS A 212 20.21 13.80 4.59
C LYS A 212 19.94 14.86 3.51
N GLY A 213 20.41 16.09 3.73
CA GLY A 213 20.61 17.11 2.69
C GLY A 213 20.00 18.50 2.93
N PHE A 214 19.25 18.74 4.01
CA PHE A 214 18.61 20.06 4.24
C PHE A 214 19.34 20.97 5.23
N SER A 215 20.18 20.41 6.09
CA SER A 215 21.23 21.14 6.79
C SER A 215 22.53 20.74 6.09
N GLU A 216 23.18 21.59 5.30
CA GLU A 216 24.24 22.43 5.86
C GLU A 216 24.59 23.67 5.00
N VAL A 217 23.87 23.96 3.89
CA VAL A 217 24.36 24.96 2.89
C VAL A 217 23.29 25.92 2.31
N ALA A 218 22.01 25.84 2.71
CA ALA A 218 20.95 26.68 2.13
C ALA A 218 20.83 28.07 2.79
N SER A 219 20.63 29.12 1.97
CA SER A 219 20.39 30.49 2.44
C SER A 219 19.07 30.61 3.20
N GLU A 220 18.94 31.63 4.06
CA GLU A 220 17.70 31.83 4.86
C GLU A 220 16.45 32.00 3.98
N LYS A 221 16.60 32.66 2.83
CA LYS A 221 15.53 32.83 1.84
C LYS A 221 15.07 31.50 1.22
N GLU A 222 16.00 30.56 1.01
CA GLU A 222 15.67 29.23 0.51
C GLU A 222 14.99 28.38 1.57
N LYS A 223 15.46 28.46 2.83
CA LYS A 223 14.80 27.82 3.96
C LYS A 223 13.36 28.31 4.12
N GLU A 224 13.13 29.61 4.01
CA GLU A 224 11.78 30.18 4.07
C GLU A 224 10.89 29.67 2.92
N LYS A 225 11.41 29.65 1.69
CA LYS A 225 10.68 29.13 0.52
C LYS A 225 10.28 27.67 0.70
N VAL A 226 11.20 26.85 1.19
CA VAL A 226 10.95 25.43 1.48
C VAL A 226 9.93 25.29 2.61
N ALA A 227 10.07 26.05 3.69
CA ALA A 227 9.13 26.04 4.80
C ALA A 227 7.70 26.39 4.36
N ARG A 228 7.53 27.38 3.47
CA ARG A 228 6.22 27.71 2.89
C ARG A 228 5.64 26.56 2.07
N ALA A 229 6.46 25.89 1.26
CA ALA A 229 6.01 24.74 0.46
C ALA A 229 5.59 23.55 1.34
N ILE A 230 6.36 23.28 2.39
CA ILE A 230 6.03 22.26 3.40
C ILE A 230 4.75 22.61 4.14
N ALA A 231 4.62 23.86 4.63
CA ALA A 231 3.44 24.30 5.36
C ALA A 231 2.17 24.17 4.50
N ALA A 232 2.23 24.61 3.24
CA ALA A 232 1.12 24.45 2.30
C ALA A 232 0.81 22.97 2.03
N PHE A 233 1.83 22.11 1.88
CA PHE A 233 1.62 20.67 1.71
C PHE A 233 0.92 20.05 2.92
N VAL A 234 1.37 20.36 4.14
CA VAL A 234 0.77 19.84 5.37
C VAL A 234 -0.68 20.31 5.49
N GLN A 235 -0.93 21.61 5.30
CA GLN A 235 -2.25 22.19 5.50
C GLN A 235 -3.29 21.71 4.48
N TYR A 236 -2.91 21.63 3.19
CA TYR A 236 -3.87 21.42 2.11
C TYR A 236 -3.89 20.00 1.54
N LYS A 237 -2.88 19.17 1.85
CA LYS A 237 -2.81 17.79 1.35
C LYS A 237 -2.77 16.77 2.48
N LEU A 238 -1.78 16.88 3.38
CA LEU A 238 -1.57 15.84 4.40
C LEU A 238 -2.62 15.89 5.51
N ALA A 239 -2.84 17.03 6.15
CA ALA A 239 -3.77 17.14 7.27
C ALA A 239 -5.24 16.84 6.91
N PRO A 240 -5.79 17.29 5.75
CA PRO A 240 -7.12 16.88 5.32
C PRO A 240 -7.23 15.36 5.15
N PHE A 241 -6.17 14.73 4.67
CA PHE A 241 -6.12 13.28 4.48
C PHE A 241 -6.04 12.53 5.82
N LEU A 242 -5.26 13.04 6.78
CA LEU A 242 -5.17 12.46 8.14
C LEU A 242 -6.46 12.57 8.96
N ARG A 243 -7.39 13.45 8.58
CA ARG A 243 -8.71 13.52 9.22
C ARG A 243 -9.66 12.44 8.74
N ASP A 244 -9.36 11.79 7.62
CA ASP A 244 -10.09 10.63 7.13
C ASP A 244 -9.55 9.37 7.84
N LEU A 245 -10.41 8.62 8.53
CA LEU A 245 -10.00 7.52 9.42
C LEU A 245 -9.73 6.20 8.69
N ASP A 246 -10.19 6.06 7.44
CA ASP A 246 -10.24 4.76 6.77
C ASP A 246 -8.93 4.40 6.05
N VAL A 247 -8.11 5.39 5.70
CA VAL A 247 -6.82 5.20 5.03
C VAL A 247 -5.84 6.21 5.63
N GLN A 248 -5.02 5.77 6.58
CA GLN A 248 -4.05 6.65 7.24
C GLN A 248 -2.62 6.15 7.03
N PRO A 249 -1.63 7.05 6.87
CA PRO A 249 -0.24 6.71 7.11
C PRO A 249 -0.08 6.12 8.50
N SER A 250 0.97 5.31 8.70
CA SER A 250 1.25 4.77 10.03
C SER A 250 1.54 5.89 11.05
N TYR A 251 1.18 5.68 12.31
CA TYR A 251 1.54 6.59 13.41
C TYR A 251 3.05 6.89 13.43
N GLU A 252 3.89 5.89 13.15
CA GLU A 252 5.35 6.02 13.05
C GLU A 252 5.80 6.97 11.93
N GLU A 253 5.13 6.96 10.78
CA GLU A 253 5.41 7.89 9.68
C GLU A 253 5.06 9.32 10.09
N ILE A 254 3.94 9.52 10.78
CA ILE A 254 3.51 10.86 11.25
C ILE A 254 4.41 11.37 12.36
N GLU A 255 4.83 10.51 13.29
CA GLU A 255 5.83 10.86 14.30
C GLU A 255 7.17 11.22 13.66
N THR A 256 7.61 10.44 12.67
CA THR A 256 8.86 10.71 11.93
C THR A 256 8.81 12.05 11.20
N ILE A 257 7.72 12.32 10.47
CA ILE A 257 7.51 13.60 9.78
C ILE A 257 7.51 14.75 10.80
N THR A 258 6.76 14.61 11.90
CA THR A 258 6.65 15.64 12.94
C THR A 258 8.01 15.93 13.58
N ARG A 259 8.77 14.89 13.93
CA ARG A 259 10.15 15.02 14.42
C ARG A 259 11.04 15.74 13.41
N ASN A 260 10.95 15.38 12.14
CA ASN A 260 11.78 15.96 11.08
C ASN A 260 11.42 17.44 10.81
N LEU A 261 10.16 17.83 10.93
CA LEU A 261 9.75 19.24 10.90
C LEU A 261 10.32 20.04 12.07
N ARG A 262 10.37 19.45 13.29
CA ARG A 262 11.02 20.10 14.44
C ARG A 262 12.52 20.31 14.20
N LEU A 263 13.20 19.34 13.56
CA LEU A 263 14.62 19.46 13.19
C LEU A 263 14.88 20.54 12.13
N PHE A 264 13.95 20.76 11.19
CA PHE A 264 14.04 21.88 10.25
C PHE A 264 13.99 23.25 10.96
N ASN A 265 13.37 23.30 12.15
CA ASN A 265 13.41 24.41 13.10
C ASN A 265 13.17 25.80 12.46
N HIS A 266 12.04 25.95 11.76
CA HIS A 266 11.65 27.21 11.14
C HIS A 266 10.28 27.68 11.65
N ASN A 267 10.15 28.96 12.00
CA ASN A 267 8.94 29.51 12.64
C ASN A 267 7.65 29.27 11.84
N LEU A 268 7.73 29.31 10.50
CA LEU A 268 6.59 29.04 9.61
C LEU A 268 6.03 27.61 9.71
N LEU A 269 6.79 26.65 10.27
CA LEU A 269 6.37 25.25 10.40
C LEU A 269 5.68 24.97 11.74
N LYS A 270 5.69 25.89 12.70
CA LYS A 270 5.05 25.69 14.02
C LYS A 270 3.57 25.28 13.90
N PRO A 271 2.73 25.90 13.05
CA PRO A 271 1.34 25.47 12.90
C PRO A 271 1.22 24.07 12.30
N SER A 272 2.11 23.71 11.36
CA SER A 272 2.14 22.39 10.74
C SER A 272 2.51 21.31 11.76
N ILE A 273 3.48 21.58 12.63
CA ILE A 273 3.88 20.68 13.72
C ILE A 273 2.70 20.45 14.67
N GLN A 274 2.07 21.53 15.16
CA GLN A 274 0.89 21.43 16.05
C GLN A 274 -0.27 20.66 15.40
N THR A 275 -0.48 20.85 14.10
CA THR A 275 -1.51 20.12 13.36
C THR A 275 -1.21 18.63 13.34
N LEU A 276 0.02 18.22 13.05
CA LEU A 276 0.39 16.81 13.02
C LEU A 276 0.40 16.16 14.41
N GLU A 277 0.82 16.89 15.44
CA GLU A 277 0.77 16.45 16.84
C GLU A 277 -0.65 16.17 17.33
N SER A 278 -1.67 16.83 16.76
CA SER A 278 -3.06 16.53 17.13
C SER A 278 -3.57 15.17 16.66
N PHE A 279 -2.82 14.47 15.80
CA PHE A 279 -3.11 13.11 15.34
C PHE A 279 -2.24 12.04 16.02
N LEU A 280 -1.36 12.43 16.94
CA LEU A 280 -0.49 11.54 17.74
C LEU A 280 -1.03 11.44 19.17
#